data_AF-I3YJ73-F1
#
_entry.id   AF-I3YJ73-F1
#
_cell.length_a   1.000
_cell.length_b   1.000
_cell.length_c   1.000
_cell.angle_alpha   90.00
_cell.angle_beta   90.00
_cell.angle_gamma   90.00
#
_symmetry.space_group_name_H-M   'P 1'
#
loop_
_entity.id
_entity.type
_entity.pdbx_description
1 polymer ?
#
loop_
_entity_poly.entity_id
_entity_poly.type
_entity_poly.pdbx_seq_one_letter_code
_entity_poly.pdbx_strand_id
1 'polypeptide(L)'
;MKYLCYILTGLWLASLLPGCEIHDDIDVDVKRKAIVYLRYNYNDGEHDTMDEVQTLRLFFFDLKTGRQYRDTTLTRDEFLTDTGAMQTYISNGEYGIVTLANVGHGSSVSADNIRDAAITFPGTGADPLFFNRIQTPIQKGDSLRFDIDLFKSVYKVNVRVEGMQNINNPEDFYFGLNNYAALSFDNKPCGGFRMYRPQLARDPAAGTMSGSFYTPYFPSDSPISIGIYTDDPASIYGHELFVATIQRYMEIAPNPGHDVEIDIRILLNRANVTVIISDWEGTVIQEEHFGA
;
A
#
# COMPACT_ATOMS: atom_id res chain seq x y z
N MET A 1 -41.90 -69.42 56.34
CA MET A 1 -41.95 -67.96 56.09
C MET A 1 -40.55 -67.34 56.22
N LYS A 2 -39.66 -67.50 55.23
CA LYS A 2 -38.34 -66.81 55.22
C LYS A 2 -37.75 -66.50 53.84
N TYR A 3 -38.42 -66.85 52.75
CA TYR A 3 -37.92 -66.63 51.38
C TYR A 3 -38.73 -65.63 50.53
N LEU A 4 -39.84 -65.08 51.06
CA LEU A 4 -40.68 -64.11 50.33
C LEU A 4 -40.29 -62.64 50.58
N CYS A 5 -39.48 -62.33 51.59
CA CYS A 5 -39.08 -60.95 51.93
C CYS A 5 -37.84 -60.43 51.17
N TYR A 6 -37.06 -61.30 50.51
CA TYR A 6 -35.84 -60.87 49.79
C TYR A 6 -36.09 -60.50 48.32
N ILE A 7 -37.22 -60.91 47.73
CA ILE A 7 -37.54 -60.59 46.33
C ILE A 7 -38.17 -59.19 46.21
N LEU A 8 -38.94 -58.75 47.21
CA LEU A 8 -39.57 -57.42 47.20
C LEU A 8 -38.66 -56.26 47.61
N THR A 9 -37.54 -56.53 48.30
CA THR A 9 -36.58 -55.48 48.68
C THR A 9 -35.52 -55.23 47.59
N GLY A 10 -35.27 -56.20 46.70
CA GLY A 10 -34.37 -56.03 45.55
C GLY A 10 -35.00 -55.24 44.39
N LEU A 11 -36.33 -55.26 44.24
CA LEU A 11 -37.00 -54.54 43.15
C LEU A 11 -37.24 -53.05 43.41
N TRP A 12 -37.04 -52.58 44.65
CA TRP A 12 -37.20 -51.17 45.02
C TRP A 12 -35.89 -50.37 45.05
N LEU A 13 -34.73 -51.05 44.95
CA LEU A 13 -33.41 -50.39 44.89
C LEU A 13 -32.90 -50.16 43.47
N ALA A 14 -33.55 -50.71 42.44
CA ALA A 14 -33.17 -50.49 41.04
C ALA A 14 -33.89 -49.27 40.40
N SER A 15 -34.83 -48.63 41.08
CA SER A 15 -35.61 -47.48 40.56
C SER A 15 -35.10 -46.10 41.03
N LEU A 16 -33.95 -46.05 41.72
CA LEU A 16 -33.34 -44.82 42.23
C LEU A 16 -31.88 -44.65 41.80
N LEU A 17 -31.54 -45.11 40.60
CA LEU A 17 -30.43 -44.50 39.88
C LEU A 17 -31.02 -43.26 39.20
N PRO A 18 -30.69 -42.02 39.63
CA PRO A 18 -30.79 -40.92 38.69
C PRO A 18 -29.93 -41.34 37.50
N GLY A 19 -30.56 -41.56 36.35
CA GLY A 19 -29.81 -41.54 35.11
C GLY A 19 -29.14 -40.18 35.07
N CYS A 20 -27.86 -40.13 35.40
CA CYS A 20 -26.98 -39.12 34.84
C CYS A 20 -27.03 -39.37 33.34
N GLU A 21 -28.06 -38.83 32.70
CA GLU A 21 -27.99 -38.49 31.30
C GLU A 21 -26.92 -37.41 31.25
N ILE A 22 -25.69 -37.85 31.00
CA ILE A 22 -24.65 -36.95 30.51
C ILE A 22 -25.22 -36.51 29.17
N HIS A 23 -25.93 -35.39 29.17
CA HIS A 23 -26.00 -34.54 27.99
C HIS A 23 -24.56 -34.09 27.77
N ASP A 24 -23.80 -34.96 27.13
CA ASP A 24 -22.74 -34.56 26.25
C ASP A 24 -23.50 -33.89 25.09
N ASP A 25 -23.99 -32.67 25.34
CA ASP A 25 -24.03 -31.64 24.31
C ASP A 25 -22.56 -31.43 23.94
N ILE A 26 -22.01 -32.41 23.24
CA ILE A 26 -20.89 -32.20 22.37
C ILE A 26 -21.52 -31.34 21.28
N ASP A 27 -21.54 -30.04 21.55
CA ASP A 27 -21.57 -29.05 20.51
C ASP A 27 -20.28 -29.29 19.74
N VAL A 28 -20.33 -30.28 18.82
CA VAL A 28 -19.33 -30.48 17.80
C VAL A 28 -19.50 -29.26 16.92
N ASP A 29 -18.95 -28.14 17.37
CA ASP A 29 -18.74 -26.96 16.58
C ASP A 29 -17.70 -27.40 15.55
N VAL A 30 -18.21 -28.02 14.49
CA VAL A 30 -17.44 -28.45 13.33
C VAL A 30 -16.75 -27.18 12.90
N LYS A 31 -15.45 -27.07 13.21
CA LYS A 31 -14.62 -25.98 12.75
C LYS A 31 -14.68 -26.01 11.23
N ARG A 32 -15.58 -25.25 10.65
CA ARG A 32 -15.62 -24.98 9.22
C ARG A 32 -14.74 -23.76 9.01
N LYS A 33 -13.88 -23.83 8.01
CA LYS A 33 -13.13 -22.66 7.58
C LYS A 33 -14.14 -21.69 6.97
N ALA A 34 -14.14 -20.44 7.44
CA ALA A 34 -14.80 -19.37 6.71
C ALA A 34 -14.07 -19.21 5.37
N ILE A 35 -14.84 -19.16 4.29
CA ILE A 35 -14.34 -18.77 2.97
C ILE A 35 -14.57 -17.27 2.86
N VAL A 36 -13.51 -16.53 2.54
CA VAL A 36 -13.56 -15.10 2.28
C VAL A 36 -13.57 -14.90 0.78
N TYR A 37 -14.67 -14.36 0.26
CA TYR A 37 -14.81 -13.91 -1.11
C TYR A 37 -14.53 -12.41 -1.16
N LEU A 38 -13.70 -12.01 -2.11
CA LEU A 38 -13.30 -10.63 -2.29
C LEU A 38 -13.54 -10.24 -3.72
N ARG A 39 -14.30 -9.17 -3.92
CA ARG A 39 -14.47 -8.53 -5.20
C ARG A 39 -13.66 -7.24 -5.18
N TYR A 40 -12.74 -7.10 -6.13
CA TYR A 40 -11.88 -5.93 -6.22
C TYR A 40 -12.41 -4.98 -7.27
N ASN A 41 -12.49 -3.70 -6.94
CA ASN A 41 -12.83 -2.64 -7.88
C ASN A 41 -11.73 -1.57 -7.82
N TYR A 42 -11.44 -0.98 -8.97
CA TYR A 42 -10.57 0.18 -9.07
C TYR A 42 -11.13 1.11 -10.16
N ASN A 43 -11.15 2.41 -9.85
CA ASN A 43 -11.56 3.46 -10.76
C ASN A 43 -10.43 4.50 -10.79
N ASP A 44 -9.94 4.82 -11.98
CA ASP A 44 -8.83 5.77 -12.18
C ASP A 44 -9.29 7.24 -12.23
N GLY A 45 -10.59 7.49 -12.09
CA GLY A 45 -11.26 8.78 -12.27
C GLY A 45 -12.10 8.84 -13.55
N GLU A 46 -11.78 8.01 -14.54
CA GLU A 46 -12.45 7.99 -15.84
C GLU A 46 -13.17 6.66 -16.10
N HIS A 47 -12.54 5.54 -15.74
CA HIS A 47 -12.99 4.19 -16.06
C HIS A 47 -12.83 3.23 -14.89
N ASP A 48 -13.78 2.30 -14.75
CA ASP A 48 -13.59 1.11 -13.92
C ASP A 48 -12.65 0.15 -14.65
N THR A 49 -11.46 -0.10 -14.08
CA THR A 49 -10.44 -0.96 -14.69
C THR A 49 -9.66 -1.73 -13.63
N MET A 50 -9.07 -2.85 -14.02
CA MET A 50 -8.11 -3.59 -13.19
C MET A 50 -6.79 -3.80 -13.92
N ASP A 51 -6.58 -3.21 -15.10
CA ASP A 51 -5.48 -3.56 -16.01
C ASP A 51 -4.09 -3.29 -15.45
N GLU A 52 -3.95 -2.29 -14.60
CA GLU A 52 -2.68 -1.99 -13.92
C GLU A 52 -2.39 -2.92 -12.73
N VAL A 53 -3.39 -3.66 -12.24
CA VAL A 53 -3.25 -4.52 -11.06
C VAL A 53 -2.76 -5.91 -11.47
N GLN A 54 -1.54 -6.26 -11.11
CA GLN A 54 -0.91 -7.54 -11.49
C GLN A 54 -0.92 -8.57 -10.36
N THR A 55 -0.81 -8.11 -9.12
CA THR A 55 -0.82 -8.97 -7.92
C THR A 55 -1.60 -8.31 -6.81
N LEU A 56 -2.20 -9.10 -5.92
CA LEU A 56 -2.80 -8.63 -4.67
C LEU A 56 -2.19 -9.37 -3.49
N ARG A 57 -1.79 -8.65 -2.46
CA ARG A 57 -1.36 -9.21 -1.19
C ARG A 57 -2.28 -8.72 -0.08
N LEU A 58 -2.83 -9.67 0.66
CA LEU A 58 -3.88 -9.48 1.63
C LEU A 58 -3.35 -9.81 3.01
N PHE A 59 -3.48 -8.86 3.92
CA PHE A 59 -3.10 -9.01 5.32
C PHE A 59 -4.35 -8.99 6.17
N PHE A 60 -4.49 -10.00 7.01
CA PHE A 60 -5.61 -10.15 7.92
C PHE A 60 -5.11 -9.99 9.35
N PHE A 61 -5.70 -9.08 10.11
CA PHE A 61 -5.26 -8.72 11.45
C PHE A 61 -6.39 -8.90 12.47
N ASP A 62 -6.07 -9.46 13.62
CA ASP A 62 -6.93 -9.33 14.80
C ASP A 62 -6.71 -7.94 15.42
N LEU A 63 -7.72 -7.08 15.40
CA LEU A 63 -7.58 -5.70 15.86
C LEU A 63 -7.45 -5.58 17.38
N LYS A 64 -7.88 -6.59 18.16
CA LYS A 64 -7.72 -6.60 19.61
C LYS A 64 -6.24 -6.69 19.98
N THR A 65 -5.51 -7.60 19.36
CA THR A 65 -4.07 -7.81 19.62
C THR A 65 -3.18 -6.98 18.69
N GLY A 66 -3.70 -6.59 17.53
CA GLY A 66 -2.99 -5.98 16.41
C GLY A 66 -2.16 -6.98 15.60
N ARG A 67 -2.13 -8.27 15.97
CA ARG A 67 -1.25 -9.26 15.35
C ARG A 67 -1.75 -9.69 13.98
N GLN A 68 -0.81 -9.91 13.07
CA GLN A 68 -1.11 -10.54 11.80
C GLN A 68 -1.60 -11.97 12.04
N TYR A 69 -2.80 -12.22 11.55
CA TYR A 69 -3.42 -13.52 11.57
C TYR A 69 -3.12 -14.30 10.28
N ARG A 70 -3.06 -13.60 9.13
CA ARG A 70 -2.73 -14.21 7.84
C ARG A 70 -2.17 -13.20 6.83
N ASP A 71 -1.38 -13.72 5.91
CA ASP A 71 -0.87 -13.06 4.72
C ASP A 71 -1.09 -13.99 3.53
N THR A 72 -1.68 -13.48 2.45
CA THR A 72 -2.00 -14.26 1.25
C THR A 72 -1.74 -13.41 0.03
N THR A 73 -1.00 -13.95 -0.94
CA THR A 73 -0.76 -13.31 -2.23
C THR A 73 -1.58 -14.02 -3.30
N LEU A 74 -2.27 -13.25 -4.12
CA LEU A 74 -3.05 -13.68 -5.27
C LEU A 74 -2.40 -13.14 -6.54
N THR A 75 -2.30 -14.00 -7.54
CA THR A 75 -2.00 -13.63 -8.92
C THR A 75 -3.20 -12.96 -9.59
N ARG A 76 -2.97 -12.30 -10.73
CA ARG A 76 -4.02 -11.67 -11.54
C ARG A 76 -5.19 -12.60 -11.84
N ASP A 77 -4.91 -13.81 -12.32
CA ASP A 77 -5.95 -14.76 -12.68
C ASP A 77 -6.78 -15.19 -11.46
N GLU A 78 -6.14 -15.36 -10.29
CA GLU A 78 -6.80 -15.77 -9.05
C GLU A 78 -7.75 -14.72 -8.49
N PHE A 79 -7.46 -13.42 -8.62
CA PHE A 79 -8.35 -12.38 -8.10
C PHE A 79 -9.41 -11.92 -9.11
N LEU A 80 -9.17 -12.10 -10.40
CA LEU A 80 -10.17 -11.84 -11.45
C LEU A 80 -11.22 -12.95 -11.52
N THR A 81 -10.88 -14.15 -11.05
CA THR A 81 -11.80 -15.27 -10.93
C THR A 81 -12.26 -15.39 -9.48
N ASP A 82 -13.55 -15.24 -9.20
CA ASP A 82 -14.11 -15.30 -7.83
C ASP A 82 -14.00 -16.71 -7.22
N THR A 83 -12.78 -17.07 -6.81
CA THR A 83 -12.40 -18.43 -6.35
C THR A 83 -12.34 -18.55 -4.83
N GLY A 84 -12.62 -17.45 -4.11
CA GLY A 84 -12.42 -17.35 -2.67
C GLY A 84 -10.97 -17.01 -2.34
N ALA A 85 -10.72 -15.73 -2.07
CA ALA A 85 -9.39 -15.18 -1.81
C ALA A 85 -8.67 -15.83 -0.62
N MET A 86 -9.40 -16.36 0.36
CA MET A 86 -8.81 -17.01 1.53
C MET A 86 -9.76 -18.02 2.18
N GLN A 87 -9.21 -19.14 2.67
CA GLN A 87 -9.93 -20.12 3.50
C GLN A 87 -9.26 -20.26 4.86
N THR A 88 -9.95 -19.89 5.95
CA THR A 88 -9.32 -19.84 7.27
C THR A 88 -10.29 -20.01 8.45
N TYR A 89 -9.78 -20.30 9.65
CA TYR A 89 -10.59 -20.43 10.86
C TYR A 89 -10.67 -19.12 11.64
N ILE A 90 -11.68 -18.30 11.37
CA ILE A 90 -11.81 -17.00 12.05
C ILE A 90 -12.74 -17.17 13.26
N SER A 91 -12.28 -16.71 14.42
CA SER A 91 -13.09 -16.63 15.64
C SER A 91 -13.91 -15.34 15.68
N ASN A 92 -14.87 -15.24 16.60
CA ASN A 92 -15.57 -13.99 16.81
C ASN A 92 -14.60 -12.87 17.21
N GLY A 93 -14.72 -11.70 16.61
CA GLY A 93 -13.89 -10.54 16.95
C GLY A 93 -13.91 -9.44 15.89
N GLU A 94 -13.13 -8.38 16.16
CA GLU A 94 -12.91 -7.27 15.23
C GLU A 94 -11.63 -7.52 14.42
N TYR A 95 -11.76 -7.48 13.10
CA TYR A 95 -10.65 -7.77 12.19
C TYR A 95 -10.40 -6.62 11.22
N GLY A 96 -9.12 -6.44 10.88
CA GLY A 96 -8.67 -5.51 9.85
C GLY A 96 -8.17 -6.29 8.65
N ILE A 97 -8.63 -5.91 7.46
CA ILE A 97 -8.11 -6.44 6.20
C ILE A 97 -7.42 -5.30 5.48
N VAL A 98 -6.13 -5.48 5.19
CA VAL A 98 -5.35 -4.55 4.37
C VAL A 98 -5.02 -5.25 3.07
N THR A 99 -5.35 -4.60 1.96
CA THR A 99 -5.09 -5.11 0.62
C THR A 99 -4.10 -4.18 -0.06
N LEU A 100 -2.98 -4.75 -0.50
CA LEU A 100 -1.96 -4.06 -1.28
C LEU A 100 -1.90 -4.69 -2.66
N ALA A 101 -1.83 -3.89 -3.72
CA ALA A 101 -1.62 -4.40 -5.06
C ALA A 101 -0.27 -4.01 -5.62
N ASN A 102 0.31 -4.87 -6.45
CA ASN A 102 1.62 -4.71 -7.10
C ASN A 102 2.82 -4.59 -6.15
N VAL A 103 2.62 -4.81 -4.85
CA VAL A 103 3.70 -4.75 -3.86
C VAL A 103 4.64 -5.95 -4.01
N GLY A 104 5.95 -5.70 -3.82
CA GLY A 104 6.98 -6.75 -3.81
C GLY A 104 7.84 -6.83 -5.07
N HIS A 105 7.64 -5.94 -6.05
CA HIS A 105 8.51 -5.84 -7.23
C HIS A 105 9.76 -5.01 -6.92
N GLY A 106 9.61 -3.88 -6.23
CA GLY A 106 10.71 -3.13 -5.61
C GLY A 106 10.49 -2.82 -4.13
N SER A 107 9.23 -2.77 -3.69
CA SER A 107 8.86 -2.40 -2.32
C SER A 107 8.95 -3.58 -1.35
N SER A 108 9.23 -3.31 -0.08
CA SER A 108 9.27 -4.31 1.00
C SER A 108 8.20 -4.04 2.05
N VAL A 109 7.56 -5.10 2.56
CA VAL A 109 6.48 -5.00 3.55
C VAL A 109 6.90 -5.61 4.88
N SER A 110 6.68 -4.88 5.98
CA SER A 110 6.71 -5.38 7.35
C SER A 110 5.30 -5.32 7.91
N ALA A 111 4.78 -6.45 8.41
CA ALA A 111 3.36 -6.57 8.73
C ALA A 111 3.04 -7.42 9.97
N ASP A 112 4.00 -7.68 10.87
CA ASP A 112 3.75 -8.55 12.05
C ASP A 112 2.68 -7.99 13.00
N ASN A 113 2.60 -6.66 13.12
CA ASN A 113 1.59 -5.95 13.88
C ASN A 113 1.07 -4.76 13.10
N ILE A 114 -0.26 -4.59 13.00
CA ILE A 114 -0.89 -3.52 12.23
C ILE A 114 -0.47 -2.12 12.68
N ARG A 115 -0.08 -1.94 13.95
CA ARG A 115 0.32 -0.63 14.51
C ARG A 115 1.64 -0.11 13.94
N ASP A 116 2.55 -1.03 13.62
CA ASP A 116 3.89 -0.71 13.13
C ASP A 116 4.10 -1.17 11.68
N ALA A 117 3.04 -1.70 11.05
CA ALA A 117 3.09 -2.24 9.70
C ALA A 117 3.30 -1.13 8.68
N ALA A 118 4.22 -1.38 7.75
CA ALA A 118 4.63 -0.40 6.75
C ALA A 118 5.12 -1.06 5.46
N ILE A 119 5.00 -0.29 4.38
CA ILE A 119 5.53 -0.56 3.06
C ILE A 119 6.69 0.42 2.86
N THR A 120 7.87 -0.09 2.56
CA THR A 120 9.09 0.69 2.33
C THR A 120 9.48 0.60 0.86
N PHE A 121 9.98 1.71 0.31
CA PHE A 121 10.26 1.84 -1.12
C PHE A 121 11.76 1.91 -1.41
N PRO A 122 12.21 1.38 -2.55
CA PRO A 122 13.61 1.49 -2.95
C PRO A 122 13.94 2.92 -3.38
N GLY A 123 15.24 3.23 -3.43
CA GLY A 123 15.71 4.57 -3.83
C GLY A 123 15.37 4.94 -5.28
N THR A 124 14.97 4.00 -6.13
CA THR A 124 14.63 4.27 -7.53
C THR A 124 13.18 4.71 -7.75
N GLY A 125 12.32 4.59 -6.74
CA GLY A 125 10.89 4.86 -6.82
C GLY A 125 10.04 3.74 -6.23
N ALA A 126 8.76 4.03 -5.98
CA ALA A 126 7.79 3.06 -5.53
C ALA A 126 7.28 2.17 -6.68
N ASP A 127 6.65 1.04 -6.32
CA ASP A 127 5.79 0.29 -7.23
C ASP A 127 4.51 1.10 -7.52
N PRO A 128 3.77 0.86 -8.62
CA PRO A 128 2.42 1.38 -8.84
C PRO A 128 1.45 0.74 -7.83
N LEU A 129 1.48 1.26 -6.62
CA LEU A 129 0.87 0.68 -5.43
C LEU A 129 -0.60 1.07 -5.32
N PHE A 130 -1.45 0.06 -5.21
CA PHE A 130 -2.86 0.22 -4.86
C PHE A 130 -3.09 -0.23 -3.43
N PHE A 131 -4.03 0.43 -2.76
CA PHE A 131 -4.29 0.21 -1.35
C PHE A 131 -5.80 0.14 -1.08
N ASN A 132 -6.18 -0.70 -0.13
CA ASN A 132 -7.44 -0.60 0.58
C ASN A 132 -7.26 -1.08 2.03
N ARG A 133 -8.09 -0.56 2.93
CA ARG A 133 -8.25 -1.11 4.26
C ARG A 133 -9.72 -1.10 4.68
N ILE A 134 -10.17 -2.25 5.20
CA ILE A 134 -11.47 -2.39 5.86
C ILE A 134 -11.30 -2.89 7.28
N GLN A 135 -12.23 -2.49 8.15
CA GLN A 135 -12.39 -3.03 9.49
C GLN A 135 -13.79 -3.60 9.60
N THR A 136 -13.90 -4.81 10.14
CA THR A 136 -15.18 -5.52 10.17
C THR A 136 -15.30 -6.45 11.39
N PRO A 137 -16.46 -6.48 12.06
CA PRO A 137 -16.78 -7.52 13.02
C PRO A 137 -17.02 -8.84 12.28
N ILE A 138 -16.49 -9.94 12.82
CA ILE A 138 -16.72 -11.28 12.28
C ILE A 138 -17.41 -12.13 13.33
N GLN A 139 -18.47 -12.81 12.90
CA GLN A 139 -19.10 -13.90 13.63
C GLN A 139 -18.72 -15.23 12.98
N LYS A 140 -18.37 -16.20 13.82
CA LYS A 140 -17.91 -17.52 13.43
C LYS A 140 -19.06 -18.28 12.77
N GLY A 141 -18.76 -18.94 11.66
CA GLY A 141 -19.68 -19.84 10.95
C GLY A 141 -20.11 -19.33 9.58
N ASP A 142 -19.97 -18.03 9.34
CA ASP A 142 -20.39 -17.41 8.07
C ASP A 142 -19.26 -17.39 7.04
N SER A 143 -19.63 -17.60 5.78
CA SER A 143 -18.78 -17.20 4.65
C SER A 143 -18.80 -15.68 4.57
N LEU A 144 -17.63 -15.08 4.44
CA LEU A 144 -17.47 -13.64 4.41
C LEU A 144 -17.37 -13.17 2.97
N ARG A 145 -18.02 -12.06 2.65
CA ARG A 145 -17.94 -11.42 1.34
C ARG A 145 -17.63 -9.94 1.54
N PHE A 146 -16.59 -9.45 0.88
CA PHE A 146 -16.24 -8.05 0.93
C PHE A 146 -16.03 -7.51 -0.49
N ASP A 147 -16.52 -6.30 -0.71
CA ASP A 147 -16.12 -5.48 -1.85
C ASP A 147 -14.93 -4.62 -1.40
N ILE A 148 -13.86 -4.67 -2.19
CA ILE A 148 -12.57 -4.03 -1.92
C ILE A 148 -12.34 -2.98 -2.98
N ASP A 149 -12.65 -1.74 -2.64
CA ASP A 149 -12.43 -0.58 -3.50
C ASP A 149 -10.99 -0.09 -3.33
N LEU A 150 -10.14 -0.44 -4.28
CA LEU A 150 -8.75 -0.04 -4.33
C LEU A 150 -8.65 1.42 -4.79
N PHE A 151 -7.64 2.12 -4.28
CA PHE A 151 -7.20 3.40 -4.82
C PHE A 151 -5.68 3.44 -4.91
N LYS A 152 -5.13 4.26 -5.83
CA LYS A 152 -3.68 4.41 -5.99
C LYS A 152 -3.12 5.25 -4.85
N SER A 153 -2.16 4.67 -4.14
CA SER A 153 -1.60 5.19 -2.88
C SER A 153 -0.26 5.92 -3.08
N VAL A 154 0.16 6.04 -4.34
CA VAL A 154 1.41 6.69 -4.78
C VAL A 154 1.09 7.71 -5.86
N TYR A 155 1.93 8.73 -5.97
CA TYR A 155 1.85 9.71 -7.05
C TYR A 155 2.80 9.32 -8.17
N LYS A 156 2.34 9.45 -9.41
CA LYS A 156 3.21 9.35 -10.58
C LYS A 156 3.88 10.69 -10.83
N VAL A 157 5.19 10.69 -10.96
CA VAL A 157 5.98 11.89 -11.26
C VAL A 157 6.65 11.69 -12.61
N ASN A 158 6.31 12.53 -13.56
CA ASN A 158 7.02 12.64 -14.83
C ASN A 158 8.06 13.74 -14.72
N VAL A 159 9.25 13.46 -15.22
CA VAL A 159 10.37 14.37 -15.19
C VAL A 159 10.84 14.59 -16.61
N ARG A 160 11.06 15.85 -16.97
CA ARG A 160 11.77 16.25 -18.18
C ARG A 160 12.73 17.37 -17.88
N VAL A 161 14.02 17.07 -17.99
CA VAL A 161 15.12 18.03 -17.90
C VAL A 161 15.60 18.33 -19.30
N GLU A 162 15.71 19.61 -19.64
CA GLU A 162 16.18 20.10 -20.93
C GLU A 162 17.37 21.02 -20.74
N GLY A 163 18.28 21.05 -21.72
CA GLY A 163 19.46 21.90 -21.65
C GLY A 163 20.65 21.24 -20.94
N MET A 164 20.68 19.91 -20.82
CA MET A 164 21.80 19.16 -20.23
C MET A 164 23.12 19.41 -20.97
N GLN A 165 23.08 19.69 -22.28
CA GLN A 165 24.26 20.07 -23.05
C GLN A 165 24.89 21.41 -22.63
N ASN A 166 24.20 22.21 -21.82
CA ASN A 166 24.70 23.49 -21.32
C ASN A 166 25.53 23.37 -20.04
N ILE A 167 25.60 22.18 -19.43
CA ILE A 167 26.40 21.89 -18.23
C ILE A 167 27.61 21.01 -18.57
N ASN A 168 28.66 21.10 -17.75
CA ASN A 168 29.86 20.27 -17.92
C ASN A 168 29.59 18.88 -17.38
N ASN A 169 30.07 17.84 -18.07
CA ASN A 169 29.90 16.43 -17.73
C ASN A 169 28.44 16.08 -17.37
N PRO A 170 27.46 16.32 -18.26
CA PRO A 170 26.04 16.13 -17.98
C PRO A 170 25.66 14.71 -17.56
N GLU A 171 26.48 13.71 -17.90
CA GLU A 171 26.35 12.31 -17.51
C GLU A 171 26.44 12.09 -15.99
N ASP A 172 27.15 12.95 -15.26
CA ASP A 172 27.39 12.84 -13.82
C ASP A 172 26.19 13.35 -12.98
N PHE A 173 25.25 14.03 -13.62
CA PHE A 173 24.11 14.67 -12.95
C PHE A 173 22.83 13.83 -13.03
N TYR A 174 22.08 13.73 -11.95
CA TYR A 174 20.81 13.00 -11.90
C TYR A 174 19.70 13.84 -11.27
N PHE A 175 18.45 13.50 -11.61
CA PHE A 175 17.29 14.06 -10.91
C PHE A 175 17.11 13.35 -9.56
N GLY A 176 16.88 14.15 -8.52
CA GLY A 176 16.55 13.67 -7.18
C GLY A 176 15.25 14.27 -6.67
N LEU A 177 14.47 13.47 -5.95
CA LEU A 177 13.29 13.90 -5.20
C LEU A 177 13.40 13.37 -3.77
N ASN A 178 13.38 14.25 -2.77
CA ASN A 178 13.46 13.87 -1.37
C ASN A 178 12.07 13.79 -0.74
N ASN A 179 11.65 12.59 -0.33
CA ASN A 179 10.30 12.34 0.22
C ASN A 179 10.34 11.20 1.26
N TYR A 180 9.24 10.94 1.95
CA TYR A 180 9.11 9.84 2.90
C TYR A 180 9.46 8.50 2.27
N ALA A 181 10.21 7.68 3.02
CA ALA A 181 10.68 6.38 2.54
C ALA A 181 9.61 5.27 2.60
N ALA A 182 8.46 5.52 3.23
CA ALA A 182 7.48 4.49 3.54
C ALA A 182 6.04 5.01 3.65
N LEU A 183 5.09 4.07 3.56
CA LEU A 183 3.67 4.26 3.89
C LEU A 183 3.27 3.24 4.97
N SER A 184 2.58 3.71 6.01
CA SER A 184 1.99 2.84 7.03
C SER A 184 0.74 2.12 6.50
N PHE A 185 0.24 1.12 7.25
CA PHE A 185 -1.03 0.45 6.95
C PHE A 185 -2.28 1.30 7.29
N ASP A 186 -2.10 2.55 7.74
CA ASP A 186 -3.12 3.59 7.71
C ASP A 186 -3.08 4.40 6.40
N ASN A 187 -2.29 3.96 5.42
CA ASN A 187 -1.94 4.70 4.22
C ASN A 187 -1.45 6.11 4.55
N LYS A 188 -0.47 6.25 5.45
CA LYS A 188 0.13 7.54 5.82
C LYS A 188 1.64 7.54 5.58
N PRO A 189 2.23 8.62 5.04
CA PRO A 189 3.67 8.78 4.90
C PRO A 189 4.33 8.64 6.25
N CYS A 190 5.35 7.78 6.30
CA CYS A 190 6.08 7.49 7.51
C CYS A 190 7.54 7.12 7.20
N GLY A 191 8.30 6.86 8.26
CA GLY A 191 9.75 6.69 8.17
C GLY A 191 10.47 8.02 7.98
N GLY A 192 11.80 7.94 7.82
CA GLY A 192 12.61 9.10 7.49
C GLY A 192 12.47 9.50 6.02
N PHE A 193 12.97 10.70 5.71
CA PHE A 193 13.13 11.13 4.32
C PHE A 193 14.19 10.31 3.60
N ARG A 194 13.98 10.11 2.31
CA ARG A 194 14.87 9.42 1.39
C ARG A 194 14.92 10.20 0.08
N MET A 195 16.11 10.29 -0.48
CA MET A 195 16.31 10.74 -1.86
C MET A 195 15.96 9.63 -2.83
N TYR A 196 14.92 9.84 -3.61
CA TYR A 196 14.57 9.05 -4.78
C TYR A 196 15.39 9.51 -5.99
N ARG A 197 16.11 8.57 -6.60
CA ARG A 197 16.92 8.72 -7.81
C ARG A 197 16.37 7.78 -8.90
N PRO A 198 15.32 8.20 -9.62
CA PRO A 198 14.74 7.40 -10.69
C PRO A 198 15.73 7.23 -11.84
N GLN A 199 15.59 6.12 -12.58
CA GLN A 199 16.32 5.92 -13.82
C GLN A 199 15.62 6.67 -14.95
N LEU A 200 16.22 7.75 -15.41
CA LEU A 200 15.70 8.56 -16.51
C LEU A 200 16.45 8.25 -17.80
N ALA A 201 15.71 8.14 -18.90
CA ALA A 201 16.27 8.02 -20.24
C ALA A 201 16.98 9.33 -20.61
N ARG A 202 18.13 9.21 -21.28
CA ARG A 202 18.92 10.35 -21.75
C ARG A 202 18.96 10.38 -23.26
N ASP A 203 18.82 11.57 -23.81
CA ASP A 203 19.11 11.86 -25.21
C ASP A 203 20.21 12.93 -25.26
N PRO A 204 21.47 12.54 -25.49
CA PRO A 204 22.59 13.47 -25.60
C PRO A 204 22.47 14.43 -26.79
N ALA A 205 21.78 14.03 -27.88
CA ALA A 205 21.64 14.86 -29.07
C ALA A 205 20.61 15.97 -28.87
N ALA A 206 19.50 15.66 -28.18
CA ALA A 206 18.52 16.66 -27.75
C ALA A 206 18.96 17.41 -26.48
N GLY A 207 19.91 16.85 -25.73
CA GLY A 207 20.36 17.36 -24.44
C GLY A 207 19.28 17.27 -23.37
N THR A 208 18.57 16.14 -23.34
CA THR A 208 17.44 15.90 -22.43
C THR A 208 17.63 14.68 -21.54
N MET A 209 17.03 14.73 -20.36
CA MET A 209 16.88 13.60 -19.45
C MET A 209 15.41 13.50 -19.02
N SER A 210 14.74 12.39 -19.29
CA SER A 210 13.31 12.25 -19.04
C SER A 210 12.86 10.84 -18.67
N GLY A 211 11.75 10.74 -17.95
CA GLY A 211 11.15 9.48 -17.55
C GLY A 211 10.09 9.69 -16.48
N SER A 212 9.52 8.61 -15.98
CA SER A 212 8.48 8.63 -14.96
C SER A 212 8.80 7.62 -13.86
N PHE A 213 8.38 7.93 -12.65
CA PHE A 213 8.47 7.01 -11.51
C PHE A 213 7.34 7.27 -10.52
N TYR A 214 7.10 6.32 -9.62
CA TYR A 214 6.14 6.52 -8.52
C TYR A 214 6.87 6.93 -7.24
N THR A 215 6.22 7.74 -6.43
CA THR A 215 6.69 8.12 -5.09
C THR A 215 5.51 8.06 -4.11
N PRO A 216 5.73 7.81 -2.81
CA PRO A 216 4.66 7.96 -1.83
C PRO A 216 4.00 9.32 -1.98
N TYR A 217 2.68 9.38 -1.80
CA TYR A 217 2.04 10.68 -1.73
C TYR A 217 2.66 11.48 -0.58
N PHE A 218 2.73 12.80 -0.74
CA PHE A 218 3.30 13.70 0.26
C PHE A 218 2.20 14.60 0.82
N PRO A 219 2.15 14.78 2.16
CA PRO A 219 1.04 15.49 2.82
C PRO A 219 1.19 17.00 2.64
N SER A 220 0.10 17.76 2.76
CA SER A 220 0.08 19.19 2.45
C SER A 220 0.95 20.07 3.37
N ASP A 221 1.45 19.53 4.47
CA ASP A 221 2.17 20.22 5.54
C ASP A 221 3.66 19.88 5.62
N SER A 222 4.18 19.01 4.73
CA SER A 222 5.57 18.54 4.75
C SER A 222 6.27 18.74 3.40
N PRO A 223 6.89 19.91 3.16
CA PRO A 223 7.46 20.24 1.86
C PRO A 223 8.51 19.23 1.41
N ILE A 224 8.39 18.75 0.18
CA ILE A 224 9.37 17.86 -0.45
C ILE A 224 10.30 18.66 -1.37
N SER A 225 11.55 18.23 -1.49
CA SER A 225 12.51 18.88 -2.36
C SER A 225 12.79 18.07 -3.62
N ILE A 226 13.03 18.77 -4.72
CA ILE A 226 13.50 18.21 -5.98
C ILE A 226 14.75 18.95 -6.43
N GLY A 227 15.58 18.31 -7.23
CA GLY A 227 16.78 18.96 -7.71
C GLY A 227 17.54 18.14 -8.75
N ILE A 228 18.63 18.74 -9.21
CA ILE A 228 19.63 18.07 -10.04
C ILE A 228 20.90 17.97 -9.21
N TYR A 229 21.35 16.74 -9.00
CA TYR A 229 22.42 16.38 -8.06
C TYR A 229 23.56 15.70 -8.80
N THR A 230 24.74 15.69 -8.19
CA THR A 230 25.87 14.87 -8.65
C THR A 230 26.64 14.30 -7.47
N ASP A 231 27.10 13.06 -7.64
CA ASP A 231 27.97 12.39 -6.67
C ASP A 231 29.45 12.66 -6.95
N ASP A 232 29.79 13.38 -8.05
CA ASP A 232 31.16 13.75 -8.38
C ASP A 232 31.69 14.82 -7.41
N PRO A 233 32.66 14.49 -6.53
CA PRO A 233 33.24 15.47 -5.61
C PRO A 233 34.05 16.56 -6.32
N ALA A 234 34.39 16.37 -7.60
CA ALA A 234 35.11 17.35 -8.41
C ALA A 234 34.18 18.32 -9.18
N SER A 235 32.85 18.16 -9.07
CA SER A 235 31.88 19.04 -9.71
C SER A 235 32.09 20.50 -9.31
N ILE A 236 32.26 21.38 -10.31
CA ILE A 236 32.39 22.83 -10.10
C ILE A 236 31.08 23.48 -9.60
N TYR A 237 29.96 22.76 -9.71
CA TYR A 237 28.65 23.20 -9.27
C TYR A 237 28.37 22.77 -7.81
N GLY A 238 29.27 21.98 -7.21
CA GLY A 238 29.00 21.27 -5.96
C GLY A 238 28.10 20.05 -6.17
N HIS A 239 27.60 19.49 -5.06
CA HIS A 239 26.73 18.31 -5.07
C HIS A 239 25.32 18.59 -5.62
N GLU A 240 24.91 19.85 -5.63
CA GLU A 240 23.57 20.30 -6.01
C GLU A 240 23.71 21.36 -7.10
N LEU A 241 23.28 21.05 -8.33
CA LEU A 241 23.18 22.06 -9.38
C LEU A 241 22.09 23.08 -9.04
N PHE A 242 20.95 22.59 -8.54
CA PHE A 242 19.93 23.38 -7.87
C PHE A 242 19.03 22.46 -7.01
N VAL A 243 18.32 23.08 -6.07
CA VAL A 243 17.23 22.45 -5.31
C VAL A 243 16.03 23.40 -5.27
N ALA A 244 14.86 22.87 -5.60
CA ALA A 244 13.57 23.55 -5.48
C ALA A 244 12.69 22.79 -4.49
N THR A 245 11.72 23.47 -3.88
CA THR A 245 10.76 22.84 -2.96
C THR A 245 9.39 22.81 -3.61
N ILE A 246 8.74 21.65 -3.66
CA ILE A 246 7.36 21.54 -4.14
C ILE A 246 6.45 21.99 -3.00
N GLN A 247 5.86 23.19 -3.07
CA GLN A 247 5.02 23.74 -2.00
C GLN A 247 3.58 24.02 -2.47
N ARG A 248 3.39 24.54 -3.68
CA ARG A 248 2.03 24.90 -4.14
C ARG A 248 1.19 23.70 -4.55
N TYR A 249 1.85 22.65 -5.06
CA TYR A 249 1.18 21.37 -5.38
C TYR A 249 0.46 20.80 -4.15
N MET A 250 1.08 20.92 -2.99
CA MET A 250 0.62 20.36 -1.73
C MET A 250 -0.69 20.98 -1.23
N GLU A 251 -1.07 22.16 -1.72
CA GLU A 251 -2.31 22.84 -1.35
C GLU A 251 -3.52 22.36 -2.16
N ILE A 252 -3.29 21.57 -3.22
CA ILE A 252 -4.33 21.09 -4.14
C ILE A 252 -4.83 19.72 -3.65
N ALA A 253 -5.96 19.77 -2.94
CA ALA A 253 -6.92 18.72 -2.62
C ALA A 253 -6.40 17.37 -2.02
N PRO A 254 -6.84 16.99 -0.80
CA PRO A 254 -6.38 15.76 -0.13
C PRO A 254 -7.00 14.46 -0.66
N ASN A 255 -7.94 14.50 -1.62
CA ASN A 255 -8.57 13.30 -2.18
C ASN A 255 -9.14 13.59 -3.57
N PRO A 256 -8.32 13.51 -4.63
CA PRO A 256 -8.75 13.83 -5.99
C PRO A 256 -9.87 12.89 -6.48
N GLY A 257 -9.94 11.66 -5.96
CA GLY A 257 -10.89 10.65 -6.46
C GLY A 257 -10.46 10.03 -7.79
N HIS A 258 -9.26 10.36 -8.24
CA HIS A 258 -8.63 9.90 -9.48
C HIS A 258 -7.11 9.81 -9.28
N ASP A 259 -6.44 9.25 -10.28
CA ASP A 259 -4.99 9.09 -10.26
C ASP A 259 -4.24 10.42 -10.29
N VAL A 260 -3.18 10.48 -9.49
CA VAL A 260 -2.38 11.69 -9.34
C VAL A 260 -1.10 11.60 -10.17
N GLU A 261 -1.00 12.49 -11.16
CA GLU A 261 0.16 12.65 -12.03
C GLU A 261 0.73 14.07 -11.91
N ILE A 262 2.05 14.16 -11.76
CA ILE A 262 2.80 15.41 -11.56
C ILE A 262 3.82 15.54 -12.68
N ASP A 263 3.71 16.62 -13.44
CA ASP A 263 4.67 16.93 -14.49
C ASP A 263 5.70 17.94 -14.00
N ILE A 264 6.95 17.51 -13.93
CA ILE A 264 8.10 18.35 -13.57
C ILE A 264 8.94 18.60 -14.81
N ARG A 265 8.99 19.85 -15.25
CA ARG A 265 9.86 20.31 -16.33
C ARG A 265 10.95 21.23 -15.78
N ILE A 266 12.19 20.91 -16.08
CA ILE A 266 13.37 21.66 -15.66
C ILE A 266 14.11 22.14 -16.91
N LEU A 267 14.33 23.44 -17.01
CA LEU A 267 15.04 24.09 -18.11
C LEU A 267 16.38 24.60 -17.61
N LEU A 268 17.47 24.05 -18.15
CA LEU A 268 18.84 24.46 -17.85
C LEU A 268 19.35 25.39 -18.96
N ASN A 269 19.51 26.67 -18.66
CA ASN A 269 20.04 27.67 -19.58
C ASN A 269 21.30 28.34 -19.00
N ARG A 270 22.43 27.64 -19.12
CA ARG A 270 23.73 28.05 -18.54
C ARG A 270 23.61 28.29 -17.02
N ALA A 271 23.67 29.53 -16.58
CA ALA A 271 23.58 29.91 -15.17
C ALA A 271 22.13 29.98 -14.64
N ASN A 272 21.14 29.90 -15.53
CA ASN A 272 19.72 30.03 -15.15
C ASN A 272 19.02 28.67 -15.21
N VAL A 273 18.26 28.36 -14.17
CA VAL A 273 17.41 27.18 -14.08
C VAL A 273 15.96 27.64 -13.93
N THR A 274 15.05 27.09 -14.73
CA THR A 274 13.62 27.28 -14.54
C THR A 274 12.97 25.94 -14.24
N VAL A 275 12.17 25.89 -13.17
CA VAL A 275 11.44 24.70 -12.74
C VAL A 275 9.96 25.01 -12.90
N ILE A 276 9.26 24.16 -13.65
CA ILE A 276 7.82 24.26 -13.90
C ILE A 276 7.20 22.97 -13.41
N ILE A 277 6.21 23.07 -12.53
CA ILE A 277 5.44 21.96 -12.00
C ILE A 277 4.00 22.14 -12.45
N SER A 278 3.43 21.10 -13.04
CA SER A 278 2.02 21.07 -13.46
C SER A 278 1.29 19.91 -12.79
N ASP A 279 -0.01 20.10 -12.58
CA ASP A 279 -0.91 19.04 -12.11
C ASP A 279 -1.34 18.12 -13.25
N TRP A 280 -2.17 17.12 -12.92
CA TRP A 280 -2.72 16.13 -13.83
C TRP A 280 -3.66 16.72 -14.91
N GLU A 281 -4.10 17.98 -14.78
CA GLU A 281 -4.85 18.70 -15.82
C GLU A 281 -3.93 19.50 -16.76
N GLY A 282 -2.61 19.47 -16.51
CA GLY A 282 -1.61 20.25 -17.24
C GLY A 282 -1.59 21.72 -16.82
N THR A 283 -2.25 22.09 -15.71
CA THR A 283 -2.22 23.45 -15.18
C THR A 283 -0.87 23.69 -14.49
N VAL A 284 -0.18 24.77 -14.86
CA VAL A 284 1.06 25.17 -14.15
C VAL A 284 0.68 25.70 -12.78
N ILE A 285 1.15 25.00 -11.75
CA ILE A 285 0.85 25.30 -10.35
C ILE A 285 2.02 25.99 -9.63
N GLN A 286 3.23 25.78 -10.13
CA GLN A 286 4.45 26.36 -9.57
C GLN A 286 5.47 26.58 -10.70
N GLU A 287 6.02 27.78 -10.72
CA GLU A 287 7.12 28.16 -11.60
C GLU A 287 8.17 28.90 -10.77
N GLU A 288 9.41 28.42 -10.80
CA GLU A 288 10.53 28.99 -10.08
C GLU A 288 11.70 29.24 -11.02
N HIS A 289 12.37 30.37 -10.83
CA HIS A 289 13.56 30.75 -11.58
C HIS A 289 14.74 30.90 -10.61
N PHE A 290 15.83 30.22 -10.92
CA PHE A 290 17.10 30.28 -10.20
C PHE A 290 18.17 30.82 -11.14
N GLY A 291 19.07 31.65 -10.62
CA GLY A 291 20.07 32.36 -11.43
C GLY A 291 20.09 33.86 -11.09
N ALA A 292 21.08 34.56 -11.63
CA ALA A 292 21.30 36.00 -11.44
C ALA A 292 21.00 36.79 -12.71
#